data_AF-A0A813CME8-F1
#
_entry.id   AF-A0A813CME8-F1
#
_cell.length_a   1.000
_cell.length_b   1.000
_cell.length_c   1.000
_cell.angle_alpha   90.00
_cell.angle_beta   90.00
_cell.angle_gamma   90.00
#
_symmetry.space_group_name_H-M   'P 1'
#
loop_
_entity.id
_entity.type
_entity.pdbx_description
1 polymer ?
#
loop_
_entity_poly.entity_id
_entity_poly.type
_entity_poly.pdbx_seq_one_letter_code
_entity_poly.pdbx_strand_id
1 'polypeptide(L)'
;MASDMQTFQQPTLLTSLPSLRAETASPKRRVDHEAFGSPTLMPHLEELESGIYRPGQRESSLLSTMSLFTSYSKRGCGRAFLQRVVDSAKFEFLCGLLILANSVLLGATIHWQARHRTTGMPDGMHAVSFAFNAFFVLELCARLAAYGCRAFFCTSSNYKINWFDTVIVLTILPQLVADVLNMDATRFSHHGSNLRVLRALRLVRLLRLVRLLRVVRFSRSLQTLLHSIFVTLRDLFWAMLLLALLVYMFATAFTEAVNRALVISPDAFLPEEAAALARLFGDLQLSIHTLFMSIAGGLSWVEATNALQRISWCWVYLFCSYVAFSLFAVLNVMTGVFCNSAIKGAEKDQEMAVQALMVDKHELKNVLTKLFREMDVNDDGSVCYKEFKQCMQDEKVKNLFEALDLGPGDAKQLFKVLDVNK
;
A
#
# COMPACT_ATOMS: atom_id res chain seq x y z
N MET A 1 45.50 39.02 -9.37
CA MET A 1 44.77 39.13 -10.66
C MET A 1 43.70 38.04 -10.63
N ALA A 2 42.56 38.29 -10.01
CA ALA A 2 41.43 39.13 -10.44
C ALA A 2 40.42 38.37 -11.33
N SER A 3 39.15 38.56 -10.94
CA SER A 3 37.87 38.26 -11.60
C SER A 3 37.18 36.90 -11.41
N ASP A 4 36.19 36.97 -10.50
CA ASP A 4 34.78 36.67 -10.71
C ASP A 4 34.33 35.21 -10.83
N MET A 5 34.12 34.59 -9.67
CA MET A 5 33.20 33.47 -9.50
C MET A 5 31.97 33.98 -8.74
N GLN A 6 30.93 34.37 -9.47
CA GLN A 6 29.64 34.73 -8.90
C GLN A 6 28.97 33.48 -8.33
N THR A 7 28.95 33.41 -7.01
CA THR A 7 28.11 32.51 -6.21
C THR A 7 26.65 32.90 -6.44
N PHE A 8 25.89 32.01 -7.07
CA PHE A 8 24.43 32.07 -7.14
C PHE A 8 23.86 31.94 -5.71
N GLN A 9 23.59 33.06 -5.06
CA GLN A 9 22.73 33.12 -3.88
C GLN A 9 21.29 32.87 -4.34
N GLN A 10 20.77 31.67 -4.10
CA GLN A 10 19.33 31.42 -4.06
C GLN A 10 18.74 32.21 -2.88
N PRO A 11 17.71 33.05 -3.07
CA PRO A 11 17.00 33.62 -1.93
C PRO A 11 16.09 32.56 -1.31
N THR A 12 16.45 32.20 -0.08
CA THR A 12 15.67 31.48 0.92
C THR A 12 14.35 32.22 1.19
N LEU A 13 13.29 31.90 0.44
CA LEU A 13 11.93 32.43 0.68
C LEU A 13 10.89 31.32 0.47
N LEU A 14 10.96 30.25 1.25
CA LEU A 14 9.90 29.23 1.34
C LEU A 14 9.78 28.70 2.78
N THR A 15 9.65 29.61 3.75
CA THR A 15 9.27 29.25 5.13
C THR A 15 8.50 30.38 5.79
N SER A 16 7.29 30.69 5.29
CA SER A 16 6.26 31.39 6.06
C SER A 16 4.92 31.40 5.32
N LEU A 17 4.37 30.22 5.03
CA LEU A 17 2.94 30.11 4.76
C LEU A 17 2.29 29.50 6.01
N PRO A 18 1.49 30.27 6.78
CA PRO A 18 0.67 29.69 7.82
C PRO A 18 -0.41 28.84 7.14
N SER A 19 -0.50 27.59 7.58
CA SER A 19 -1.55 26.65 7.22
C SER A 19 -2.92 27.29 7.46
N LEU A 20 -3.62 27.65 6.39
CA LEU A 20 -5.06 27.92 6.41
C LEU A 20 -5.78 26.58 6.61
N ARG A 21 -5.75 26.11 7.85
CA ARG A 21 -6.59 25.04 8.33
C ARG A 21 -7.99 25.63 8.52
N ALA A 22 -8.92 25.07 7.76
CA ALA A 22 -10.33 25.36 7.81
C ALA A 22 -10.89 25.25 9.24
N GLU A 23 -11.29 26.40 9.80
CA GLU A 23 -12.23 26.54 10.91
C GLU A 23 -12.89 27.90 10.70
N THR A 24 -14.02 27.98 10.01
CA THR A 24 -15.33 28.11 10.68
C THR A 24 -16.44 27.97 9.63
N ALA A 25 -16.80 26.74 9.28
CA ALA A 25 -18.10 26.46 8.69
C ALA A 25 -19.01 25.95 9.80
N SER A 26 -19.86 26.82 10.35
CA SER A 26 -21.02 26.40 11.14
C SER A 26 -21.83 25.38 10.34
N PRO A 27 -22.38 24.33 10.99
CA PRO A 27 -23.02 23.23 10.29
C PRO A 27 -24.37 23.70 9.75
N LYS A 28 -24.40 24.20 8.51
CA LYS A 28 -25.62 24.15 7.72
C LYS A 28 -26.00 22.67 7.65
N ARG A 29 -27.13 22.31 8.28
CA ARG A 29 -27.79 21.01 8.15
C ARG A 29 -27.80 20.66 6.66
N ARG A 30 -26.90 19.78 6.26
CA ARG A 30 -27.00 19.06 5.00
C ARG A 30 -28.20 18.16 5.21
N VAL A 31 -29.36 18.59 4.70
CA VAL A 31 -30.51 17.71 4.61
C VAL A 31 -30.08 16.60 3.68
N ASP A 32 -30.03 15.38 4.20
CA ASP A 32 -29.59 14.20 3.46
C ASP A 32 -30.50 13.99 2.25
N HIS A 33 -30.09 14.45 1.07
CA HIS A 33 -30.82 14.23 -0.19
C HIS A 33 -30.94 12.72 -0.52
N GLU A 34 -30.18 11.85 0.13
CA GLU A 34 -30.33 10.39 0.02
C GLU A 34 -31.57 9.85 0.75
N ALA A 35 -32.11 10.55 1.75
CA ALA A 35 -33.32 10.11 2.47
C ALA A 35 -34.59 10.28 1.63
N PHE A 36 -34.66 11.32 0.80
CA PHE A 36 -35.79 11.58 -0.11
C PHE A 36 -35.78 10.71 -1.38
N GLY A 37 -34.62 10.12 -1.75
CA GLY A 37 -34.46 9.29 -2.96
C GLY A 37 -34.63 7.78 -2.75
N SER A 38 -35.09 7.32 -1.58
CA SER A 38 -35.25 5.88 -1.32
C SER A 38 -36.42 5.30 -2.13
N PRO A 39 -36.24 4.19 -2.87
CA PRO A 39 -37.31 3.55 -3.65
C PRO A 39 -38.48 3.04 -2.80
N THR A 40 -38.28 2.95 -1.48
CA THR A 40 -39.31 2.57 -0.49
C THR A 40 -40.11 3.75 0.05
N LEU A 41 -39.57 4.97 -0.04
CA LEU A 41 -40.16 6.18 0.55
C LEU A 41 -40.88 7.06 -0.50
N MET A 42 -40.38 7.03 -1.75
CA MET A 42 -40.93 7.77 -2.89
C MET A 42 -42.43 7.53 -3.15
N PRO A 43 -42.96 6.28 -3.16
CA PRO A 43 -44.36 6.04 -3.48
C PRO A 43 -45.33 6.70 -2.48
N HIS A 44 -44.96 6.71 -1.20
CA HIS A 44 -45.79 7.28 -0.15
C HIS A 44 -45.72 8.81 -0.09
N LEU A 45 -44.62 9.42 -0.53
CA LEU A 45 -44.51 10.88 -0.65
C LEU A 45 -45.28 11.40 -1.86
N GLU A 46 -45.22 10.70 -3.01
CA GLU A 46 -46.04 11.00 -4.20
C GLU A 46 -47.55 10.83 -3.92
N GLU A 47 -47.94 9.78 -3.18
CA GLU A 47 -49.34 9.59 -2.75
C GLU A 47 -49.84 10.71 -1.82
N LEU A 48 -48.98 11.27 -0.96
CA LEU A 48 -49.30 12.39 -0.07
C LEU A 48 -49.42 13.73 -0.81
N GLU A 49 -48.62 13.95 -1.86
CA GLU A 49 -48.70 15.12 -2.74
C GLU A 49 -49.92 15.06 -3.68
N SER A 50 -50.39 13.88 -4.06
CA SER A 50 -51.53 13.69 -4.98
C SER A 50 -52.89 14.18 -4.43
N GLY A 51 -52.99 14.48 -3.13
CA GLY A 51 -54.16 15.14 -2.53
C GLY A 51 -55.44 14.29 -2.38
N ILE A 52 -55.42 13.01 -2.74
CA ILE A 52 -56.60 12.12 -2.73
C ILE A 52 -56.76 11.46 -1.34
N TYR A 53 -57.19 12.18 -0.31
CA TYR A 53 -57.44 11.59 1.01
C TYR A 53 -58.72 12.09 1.68
N ARG A 54 -59.54 11.15 2.19
CA ARG A 54 -60.60 11.43 3.18
C ARG A 54 -59.95 11.74 4.55
N PRO A 55 -60.54 12.64 5.37
CA PRO A 55 -59.87 13.22 6.54
C PRO A 55 -59.30 12.20 7.56
N GLY A 56 -59.92 11.02 7.73
CA GLY A 56 -59.41 9.98 8.64
C GLY A 56 -58.28 9.09 8.10
N GLN A 57 -58.08 9.01 6.78
CA GLN A 57 -56.99 8.22 6.18
C GLN A 57 -55.68 9.03 6.06
N ARG A 58 -55.78 10.36 6.07
CA ARG A 58 -54.62 11.25 5.93
C ARG A 58 -53.70 11.17 7.16
N GLU A 59 -54.27 11.06 8.35
CA GLU A 59 -53.53 10.90 9.59
C GLU A 59 -52.78 9.57 9.67
N SER A 60 -53.40 8.45 9.25
CA SER A 60 -52.72 7.14 9.23
C SER A 60 -51.54 7.10 8.26
N SER A 61 -51.67 7.72 7.08
CA SER A 61 -50.60 7.76 6.08
C SER A 61 -49.48 8.72 6.49
N LEU A 62 -49.80 9.83 7.17
CA LEU A 62 -48.81 10.72 7.77
C LEU A 62 -48.05 10.03 8.91
N LEU A 63 -48.74 9.29 9.79
CA LEU A 63 -48.08 8.54 10.85
C LEU A 63 -47.18 7.42 10.31
N SER A 64 -47.61 6.73 9.25
CA SER A 64 -46.80 5.69 8.60
C SER A 64 -45.55 6.28 7.93
N THR A 65 -45.68 7.38 7.18
CA THR A 65 -44.54 8.07 6.56
C THR A 65 -43.60 8.68 7.59
N MET A 66 -44.12 9.29 8.67
CA MET A 66 -43.31 9.76 9.78
C MET A 66 -42.59 8.61 10.48
N SER A 67 -43.22 7.45 10.70
CA SER A 67 -42.58 6.28 11.33
C SER A 67 -41.45 5.72 10.46
N LEU A 68 -41.65 5.65 9.14
CA LEU A 68 -40.64 5.22 8.16
C LEU A 68 -39.47 6.21 8.10
N PHE A 69 -39.76 7.52 8.07
CA PHE A 69 -38.73 8.57 8.10
C PHE A 69 -37.93 8.55 9.41
N THR A 70 -38.59 8.33 10.54
CA THR A 70 -37.95 8.21 11.86
C THR A 70 -37.06 6.97 11.92
N SER A 71 -37.47 5.86 11.32
CA SER A 71 -36.69 4.61 11.22
C SER A 71 -35.48 4.77 10.27
N TYR A 72 -35.65 5.48 9.16
CA TYR A 72 -34.57 5.79 8.21
C TYR A 72 -33.53 6.73 8.83
N SER A 73 -33.98 7.79 9.53
CA SER A 73 -33.13 8.74 10.24
C SER A 73 -32.35 8.09 11.39
N LYS A 74 -32.99 7.19 12.17
CA LYS A 74 -32.30 6.42 13.23
C LYS A 74 -31.22 5.46 12.67
N ARG A 75 -31.46 4.82 11.52
CA ARG A 75 -30.43 4.01 10.83
C ARG A 75 -29.25 4.84 10.33
N GLY A 76 -29.51 6.07 9.87
CA GLY A 76 -28.46 7.03 9.52
C GLY A 76 -27.64 7.51 10.71
N CYS A 77 -28.28 7.75 11.87
CA CYS A 77 -27.62 8.28 13.07
C CYS A 77 -26.62 7.28 13.69
N GLY A 78 -26.97 6.00 13.79
CA GLY A 78 -26.08 4.96 14.31
C GLY A 78 -24.84 4.74 13.42
N ARG A 79 -25.04 4.74 12.09
CA ARG A 79 -23.95 4.63 11.11
C ARG A 79 -23.05 5.86 11.11
N ALA A 80 -23.63 7.06 11.21
CA ALA A 80 -22.88 8.32 11.30
C ALA A 80 -22.09 8.45 12.61
N PHE A 81 -22.58 7.88 13.72
CA PHE A 81 -21.82 7.80 14.96
C PHE A 81 -20.66 6.81 14.84
N LEU A 82 -20.91 5.60 14.33
CA LEU A 82 -19.87 4.59 14.09
C LEU A 82 -18.76 5.11 13.18
N GLN A 83 -19.13 5.81 12.10
CA GLN A 83 -18.20 6.45 11.21
C GLN A 83 -17.33 7.49 11.93
N ARG A 84 -17.93 8.35 12.76
CA ARG A 84 -17.18 9.31 13.60
C ARG A 84 -16.21 8.64 14.59
N VAL A 85 -16.57 7.49 15.15
CA VAL A 85 -15.71 6.74 16.07
C VAL A 85 -14.54 6.10 15.31
N VAL A 86 -14.82 5.42 14.19
CA VAL A 86 -13.83 4.74 13.35
C VAL A 86 -12.85 5.72 12.72
N ASP A 87 -13.33 6.87 12.25
CA ASP A 87 -12.50 7.94 11.66
C ASP A 87 -11.73 8.74 12.72
N SER A 88 -11.94 8.48 14.02
CA SER A 88 -11.26 9.24 15.06
C SER A 88 -9.78 8.86 15.14
N ALA A 89 -8.90 9.88 15.16
CA ALA A 89 -7.46 9.68 15.30
C ALA A 89 -7.08 8.88 16.57
N LYS A 90 -7.89 9.00 17.63
CA LYS A 90 -7.72 8.22 18.86
C LYS A 90 -7.95 6.73 18.64
N PHE A 91 -8.99 6.37 17.87
CA PHE A 91 -9.29 4.98 17.54
C PHE A 91 -8.19 4.39 16.64
N GLU A 92 -7.74 5.13 15.62
CA GLU A 92 -6.64 4.70 14.76
C GLU A 92 -5.33 4.49 15.54
N PHE A 93 -5.02 5.42 16.45
CA PHE A 93 -3.85 5.31 17.33
C PHE A 93 -3.93 4.09 18.27
N LEU A 94 -5.09 3.87 18.90
CA LEU A 94 -5.32 2.69 19.74
C LEU A 94 -5.14 1.39 18.95
N CYS A 95 -5.72 1.32 17.75
CA CYS A 95 -5.57 0.18 16.84
C CYS A 95 -4.10 -0.08 16.47
N GLY A 96 -3.33 0.99 16.23
CA GLY A 96 -1.89 0.91 15.98
C GLY A 96 -1.12 0.35 17.18
N LEU A 97 -1.39 0.85 18.38
CA LEU A 97 -0.79 0.37 19.62
C LEU A 97 -1.08 -1.11 19.87
N LEU A 98 -2.31 -1.55 19.62
CA LEU A 98 -2.72 -2.94 19.77
C LEU A 98 -2.06 -3.87 18.74
N ILE A 99 -1.77 -3.39 17.52
CA ILE A 99 -0.97 -4.16 16.53
C ILE A 99 0.44 -4.38 17.06
N LEU A 100 1.08 -3.33 17.59
CA LEU A 100 2.43 -3.43 18.14
C LEU A 100 2.46 -4.38 19.34
N ALA A 101 1.51 -4.23 20.28
CA ALA A 101 1.38 -5.12 21.43
C ALA A 101 1.17 -6.59 21.02
N ASN A 102 0.30 -6.85 20.05
CA ASN A 102 0.07 -8.20 19.51
C ASN A 102 1.32 -8.77 18.80
N SER A 103 2.13 -7.91 18.19
CA SER A 103 3.40 -8.31 17.55
C SER A 103 4.44 -8.75 18.58
N VAL A 104 4.55 -8.02 19.70
CA VAL A 104 5.41 -8.39 20.83
C VAL A 104 4.93 -9.70 21.47
N LEU A 105 3.62 -9.84 21.69
CA LEU A 105 3.03 -11.09 22.21
C LEU A 105 3.31 -12.29 21.31
N LEU A 106 3.24 -12.11 19.99
CA LEU A 106 3.60 -13.15 19.03
C LEU A 106 5.07 -13.57 19.17
N GLY A 107 5.98 -12.61 19.30
CA GLY A 107 7.39 -12.87 19.57
C GLY A 107 7.61 -13.64 20.88
N ALA A 108 6.97 -13.21 21.96
CA ALA A 108 7.03 -13.89 23.26
C ALA A 108 6.49 -15.33 23.18
N THR A 109 5.40 -15.54 22.43
CA THR A 109 4.81 -16.87 22.20
C THR A 109 5.78 -17.78 21.44
N ILE A 110 6.41 -17.28 20.38
CA ILE A 110 7.41 -18.03 19.62
C ILE A 110 8.62 -18.36 20.51
N HIS A 111 9.10 -17.41 21.30
CA HIS A 111 10.22 -17.60 22.22
C HIS A 111 9.91 -18.66 23.28
N TRP A 112 8.72 -18.61 23.87
CA TRP A 112 8.27 -19.63 24.83
C TRP A 112 8.23 -21.02 24.18
N GLN A 113 7.58 -21.15 23.02
CA GLN A 113 7.47 -22.41 22.28
C GLN A 113 8.84 -22.99 21.89
N ALA A 114 9.83 -22.14 21.62
CA ALA A 114 11.18 -22.59 21.30
C ALA A 114 11.91 -23.21 22.51
N ARG A 115 11.71 -22.63 23.71
CA ARG A 115 12.33 -23.08 24.97
C ARG A 115 11.59 -24.25 25.62
N HIS A 116 10.28 -24.33 25.39
CA HIS A 116 9.38 -25.31 25.96
C HIS A 116 8.72 -26.12 24.83
N ARG A 117 9.47 -27.06 24.25
CA ARG A 117 9.03 -27.83 23.07
C ARG A 117 7.93 -28.85 23.38
N THR A 118 7.82 -29.30 24.61
CA THR A 118 6.90 -30.37 25.06
C THR A 118 5.76 -29.88 25.94
N THR A 119 5.96 -28.78 26.67
CA THR A 119 4.91 -28.14 27.46
C THR A 119 4.09 -27.19 26.58
N GLY A 120 2.77 -27.31 26.66
CA GLY A 120 1.84 -26.41 25.99
C GLY A 120 2.07 -24.94 26.39
N MET A 121 1.54 -24.03 25.60
CA MET A 121 1.56 -22.62 25.94
C MET A 121 0.59 -22.36 27.10
N PRO A 122 0.92 -21.48 28.07
CA PRO A 122 0.05 -21.20 29.21
C PRO A 122 -1.33 -20.69 28.76
N ASP A 123 -2.39 -21.13 29.42
CA ASP A 123 -3.79 -20.77 29.09
C ASP A 123 -4.00 -19.24 29.07
N GLY A 124 -3.32 -18.51 29.96
CA GLY A 124 -3.37 -17.04 29.98
C GLY A 124 -2.83 -16.40 28.70
N MET A 125 -1.76 -16.94 28.11
CA MET A 125 -1.23 -16.41 26.84
C MET A 125 -2.17 -16.73 25.67
N HIS A 126 -2.86 -17.88 25.72
CA HIS A 126 -3.87 -18.25 24.72
C HIS A 126 -5.07 -17.30 24.79
N ALA A 127 -5.57 -17.02 26.00
CA ALA A 127 -6.68 -16.09 26.22
C ALA A 127 -6.36 -14.68 25.71
N VAL A 128 -5.17 -14.16 26.02
CA VAL A 128 -4.73 -12.84 25.52
C VAL A 128 -4.61 -12.82 23.99
N SER A 129 -4.04 -13.88 23.39
CA SER A 129 -3.93 -13.98 21.93
C SER A 129 -5.30 -14.01 21.24
N PHE A 130 -6.26 -14.73 21.84
CA PHE A 130 -7.63 -14.77 21.38
C PHE A 130 -8.31 -13.40 21.50
N ALA A 131 -8.10 -12.69 22.61
CA ALA A 131 -8.64 -11.34 22.83
C ALA A 131 -8.16 -10.34 21.75
N PHE A 132 -6.86 -10.36 21.40
CA PHE A 132 -6.34 -9.53 20.31
C PHE A 132 -6.99 -9.89 18.97
N ASN A 133 -7.09 -11.18 18.64
CA ASN A 133 -7.71 -11.62 17.39
C ASN A 133 -9.18 -11.20 17.33
N ALA A 134 -9.94 -11.38 18.42
CA ALA A 134 -11.33 -10.95 18.52
C ALA A 134 -11.46 -9.43 18.35
N PHE A 135 -10.59 -8.64 18.99
CA PHE A 135 -10.57 -7.19 18.81
C PHE A 135 -10.41 -6.79 17.34
N PHE A 136 -9.47 -7.40 16.61
CA PHE A 136 -9.26 -7.07 15.19
C PHE A 136 -10.42 -7.50 14.28
N VAL A 137 -11.09 -8.61 14.60
CA VAL A 137 -12.32 -9.00 13.89
C VAL A 137 -13.42 -7.96 14.14
N LEU A 138 -13.63 -7.58 15.40
CA LEU A 138 -14.63 -6.57 15.77
C LEU A 138 -14.33 -5.21 15.15
N GLU A 139 -13.05 -4.82 15.12
CA GLU A 139 -12.60 -3.60 14.47
C GLU A 139 -12.92 -3.60 12.97
N LEU A 140 -12.61 -4.69 12.25
CA LEU A 140 -12.95 -4.84 10.85
C LEU A 140 -14.47 -4.80 10.63
N CYS A 141 -15.24 -5.49 11.46
CA CYS A 141 -16.70 -5.47 11.42
C CYS A 141 -17.25 -4.05 11.63
N ALA A 142 -16.70 -3.30 12.59
CA ALA A 142 -17.09 -1.91 12.86
C ALA A 142 -16.81 -1.00 11.66
N ARG A 143 -15.63 -1.13 11.01
CA ARG A 143 -15.33 -0.40 9.77
C ARG A 143 -16.29 -0.77 8.64
N LEU A 144 -16.55 -2.07 8.45
CA LEU A 144 -17.45 -2.55 7.41
C LEU A 144 -18.89 -2.05 7.62
N ALA A 145 -19.36 -2.01 8.86
CA ALA A 145 -20.66 -1.46 9.22
C ALA A 145 -20.74 0.07 9.05
N ALA A 146 -19.66 0.79 9.36
CA ALA A 146 -19.58 2.25 9.19
C ALA A 146 -19.65 2.66 7.70
N TYR A 147 -18.75 2.14 6.87
CA TYR A 147 -18.68 2.54 5.46
C TYR A 147 -19.64 1.77 4.57
N GLY A 148 -20.05 0.55 4.94
CA GLY A 148 -20.83 -0.36 4.10
C GLY A 148 -19.96 -1.09 3.06
N CYS A 149 -20.37 -2.29 2.65
CA CYS A 149 -19.54 -3.20 1.85
C CYS A 149 -19.06 -2.58 0.51
N ARG A 150 -19.96 -1.94 -0.25
CA ARG A 150 -19.62 -1.36 -1.56
C ARG A 150 -18.60 -0.23 -1.42
N ALA A 151 -18.81 0.68 -0.48
CA ALA A 151 -17.92 1.81 -0.30
C ALA A 151 -16.56 1.39 0.29
N PHE A 152 -16.56 0.42 1.21
CA PHE A 152 -15.35 -0.09 1.86
C PHE A 152 -14.38 -0.76 0.87
N PHE A 153 -14.91 -1.56 -0.07
CA PHE A 153 -14.10 -2.37 -0.99
C PHE A 153 -13.86 -1.75 -2.37
N CYS A 154 -14.69 -0.80 -2.83
CA CYS A 154 -14.60 -0.27 -4.20
C CYS A 154 -14.45 1.25 -4.29
N THR A 155 -14.96 2.01 -3.32
CA THR A 155 -15.09 3.48 -3.47
C THR A 155 -14.16 4.28 -2.56
N SER A 156 -13.74 3.72 -1.42
CA SER A 156 -12.85 4.40 -0.49
C SER A 156 -11.47 4.64 -1.11
N SER A 157 -10.87 5.81 -0.84
CA SER A 157 -9.48 6.12 -1.22
C SER A 157 -8.47 5.06 -0.76
N ASN A 158 -8.80 4.30 0.29
CA ASN A 158 -7.93 3.27 0.88
C ASN A 158 -8.42 1.84 0.62
N TYR A 159 -9.25 1.61 -0.41
CA TYR A 159 -9.87 0.30 -0.67
C TYR A 159 -8.87 -0.86 -0.79
N LYS A 160 -7.65 -0.62 -1.32
CA LYS A 160 -6.58 -1.62 -1.42
C LYS A 160 -6.13 -2.11 -0.04
N ILE A 161 -5.99 -1.19 0.92
CA ILE A 161 -5.56 -1.49 2.30
C ILE A 161 -6.70 -2.17 3.06
N ASN A 162 -7.94 -1.76 2.81
CA ASN A 162 -9.13 -2.40 3.37
C ASN A 162 -9.25 -3.87 2.92
N TRP A 163 -9.02 -4.13 1.63
CA TRP A 163 -8.93 -5.50 1.11
C TRP A 163 -7.80 -6.29 1.75
N PHE A 164 -6.61 -5.69 1.83
CA PHE A 164 -5.45 -6.30 2.47
C PHE A 164 -5.73 -6.70 3.92
N ASP A 165 -6.26 -5.79 4.74
CA ASP A 165 -6.57 -6.07 6.14
C ASP A 165 -7.67 -7.14 6.27
N THR A 166 -8.67 -7.13 5.39
CA THR A 166 -9.71 -8.16 5.33
C THR A 166 -9.10 -9.54 5.07
N VAL A 167 -8.21 -9.66 4.09
CA VAL A 167 -7.49 -10.92 3.81
C VAL A 167 -6.67 -11.36 5.02
N ILE A 168 -5.99 -10.44 5.69
CA ILE A 168 -5.23 -10.76 6.90
C ILE A 168 -6.17 -11.25 8.02
N VAL A 169 -7.30 -10.59 8.28
CA VAL A 169 -8.27 -11.06 9.28
C VAL A 169 -8.79 -12.46 8.94
N LEU A 170 -9.01 -12.77 7.67
CA LEU A 170 -9.42 -14.12 7.23
C LEU A 170 -8.35 -15.19 7.50
N THR A 171 -7.06 -14.83 7.59
CA THR A 171 -6.01 -15.80 7.95
C THR A 171 -6.17 -16.39 9.35
N ILE A 172 -6.98 -15.76 10.21
CA ILE A 172 -7.30 -16.25 11.57
C ILE A 172 -8.18 -17.50 11.52
N LEU A 173 -9.04 -17.65 10.50
CA LEU A 173 -10.01 -18.75 10.42
C LEU A 173 -9.33 -20.13 10.36
N PRO A 174 -8.31 -20.36 9.50
CA PRO A 174 -7.55 -21.61 9.52
C PRO A 174 -6.90 -21.92 10.88
N GLN A 175 -6.40 -20.91 11.63
CA GLN A 175 -5.87 -21.17 12.97
C GLN A 175 -6.97 -21.56 13.96
N LEU A 176 -8.11 -20.87 13.94
CA LEU A 176 -9.23 -21.18 14.82
C LEU A 176 -9.72 -22.63 14.58
N VAL A 177 -9.88 -23.00 13.32
CA VAL A 177 -10.25 -24.38 12.93
C VAL A 177 -9.17 -25.37 13.36
N ALA A 178 -7.89 -25.03 13.16
CA ALA A 178 -6.78 -25.87 13.61
C ALA A 178 -6.79 -26.10 15.13
N ASP A 179 -7.03 -25.06 15.92
CA ASP A 179 -7.03 -25.14 17.38
C ASP A 179 -8.22 -25.97 17.89
N VAL A 180 -9.41 -25.82 17.30
CA VAL A 180 -10.58 -26.66 17.60
C VAL A 180 -10.32 -28.13 17.23
N LEU A 181 -9.80 -28.38 16.01
CA LEU A 181 -9.48 -29.74 15.57
C LEU A 181 -8.37 -30.39 16.40
N ASN A 182 -7.41 -29.61 16.93
CA ASN A 182 -6.38 -30.13 17.82
C ASN A 182 -6.94 -30.50 19.21
N MET A 183 -7.96 -29.78 19.70
CA MET A 183 -8.69 -30.15 20.91
C MET A 183 -9.52 -31.43 20.73
N ASP A 184 -10.00 -31.71 19.51
CA ASP A 184 -10.72 -32.95 19.19
C ASP A 184 -9.79 -34.10 18.78
N ALA A 185 -8.59 -33.81 18.26
CA ALA A 185 -7.62 -34.82 17.87
C ALA A 185 -7.03 -35.59 19.06
N THR A 186 -7.04 -35.02 20.27
CA THR A 186 -6.75 -35.75 21.51
C THR A 186 -7.87 -36.72 21.91
N ARG A 187 -9.08 -36.59 21.32
CA ARG A 187 -10.23 -37.49 21.53
C ARG A 187 -10.41 -38.53 20.42
N PHE A 188 -9.82 -38.34 19.23
CA PHE A 188 -10.04 -39.17 18.03
C PHE A 188 -8.79 -39.93 17.53
N SER A 189 -7.85 -40.25 18.42
CA SER A 189 -6.54 -40.88 18.16
C SER A 189 -6.53 -42.29 17.53
N HIS A 190 -7.58 -42.75 16.85
CA HIS A 190 -7.69 -44.13 16.38
C HIS A 190 -7.66 -44.38 14.86
N HIS A 191 -7.68 -43.37 13.98
CA HIS A 191 -7.64 -43.62 12.51
C HIS A 191 -6.49 -42.91 11.79
N GLY A 192 -5.52 -43.72 11.33
CA GLY A 192 -4.19 -43.35 10.85
C GLY A 192 -4.08 -42.74 9.44
N SER A 193 -4.88 -41.74 9.08
CA SER A 193 -4.76 -41.02 7.78
C SER A 193 -4.30 -39.56 7.89
N ASN A 194 -4.09 -39.02 9.10
CA ASN A 194 -3.97 -37.58 9.33
C ASN A 194 -2.54 -36.99 9.27
N LEU A 195 -1.53 -37.73 8.82
CA LEU A 195 -0.15 -37.19 8.73
C LEU A 195 -0.04 -35.98 7.78
N ARG A 196 -0.83 -35.94 6.70
CA ARG A 196 -0.89 -34.78 5.79
C ARG A 196 -1.55 -33.58 6.45
N VAL A 197 -2.65 -33.81 7.17
CA VAL A 197 -3.37 -32.76 7.92
C VAL A 197 -2.47 -32.18 9.00
N LEU A 198 -1.81 -33.02 9.80
CA LEU A 198 -0.87 -32.58 10.84
C LEU A 198 0.32 -31.76 10.28
N ARG A 199 0.82 -32.09 9.09
CA ARG A 199 1.85 -31.27 8.40
C ARG A 199 1.29 -29.95 7.90
N ALA A 200 0.10 -29.95 7.30
CA ALA A 200 -0.58 -28.73 6.84
C ALA A 200 -0.91 -27.78 8.00
N LEU A 201 -1.33 -28.32 9.16
CA LEU A 201 -1.59 -27.55 10.38
C LEU A 201 -0.32 -26.84 10.91
N ARG A 202 0.88 -27.38 10.68
CA ARG A 202 2.14 -26.68 11.01
C ARG A 202 2.36 -25.45 10.12
N LEU A 203 2.02 -25.54 8.83
CA LEU A 203 2.15 -24.41 7.90
C LEU A 203 1.13 -23.31 8.18
N VAL A 204 -0.08 -23.68 8.60
CA VAL A 204 -1.11 -22.71 9.05
C VAL A 204 -0.58 -21.84 10.18
N ARG A 205 0.27 -22.35 11.09
CA ARG A 205 0.88 -21.53 12.14
C ARG A 205 1.79 -20.42 11.61
N LEU A 206 2.31 -20.50 10.39
CA LEU A 206 3.12 -19.43 9.78
C LEU A 206 2.25 -18.26 9.31
N LEU A 207 0.99 -18.50 8.95
CA LEU A 207 0.06 -17.43 8.53
C LEU A 207 -0.19 -16.41 9.65
N ARG A 208 0.00 -16.80 10.93
CA ARG A 208 -0.07 -15.86 12.06
C ARG A 208 1.01 -14.76 12.00
N LEU A 209 2.09 -14.93 11.21
CA LEU A 209 3.11 -13.90 10.99
C LEU A 209 2.61 -12.81 10.03
N VAL A 210 1.69 -13.15 9.13
CA VAL A 210 1.11 -12.21 8.15
C VAL A 210 0.40 -11.05 8.86
N ARG A 211 -0.13 -11.27 10.06
CA ARG A 211 -0.75 -10.19 10.86
C ARG A 211 0.21 -9.08 11.29
N LEU A 212 1.53 -9.33 11.28
CA LEU A 212 2.54 -8.29 11.49
C LEU A 212 2.48 -7.22 10.39
N LEU A 213 2.07 -7.61 9.18
CA LEU A 213 1.94 -6.67 8.06
C LEU A 213 0.79 -5.67 8.24
N ARG A 214 -0.10 -5.85 9.24
CA ARG A 214 -1.11 -4.83 9.58
C ARG A 214 -0.48 -3.50 9.98
N VAL A 215 0.78 -3.49 10.45
CA VAL A 215 1.50 -2.24 10.75
C VAL A 215 1.58 -1.30 9.54
N VAL A 216 1.54 -1.85 8.32
CA VAL A 216 1.52 -1.08 7.07
C VAL A 216 0.32 -0.13 6.99
N ARG A 217 -0.82 -0.48 7.60
CA ARG A 217 -2.01 0.40 7.58
C ARG A 217 -1.83 1.67 8.40
N PHE A 218 -0.92 1.69 9.37
CA PHE A 218 -0.78 2.78 10.33
C PHE A 218 -0.03 3.99 9.74
N SER A 219 0.94 3.77 8.87
CA SER A 219 1.78 4.84 8.33
C SER A 219 1.63 4.95 6.82
N ARG A 220 1.14 6.11 6.35
CA ARG A 220 1.14 6.45 4.92
C ARG A 220 2.56 6.44 4.35
N SER A 221 3.55 6.88 5.12
CA SER A 221 4.95 6.83 4.70
C SER A 221 5.41 5.39 4.46
N LEU A 222 5.02 4.44 5.31
CA LEU A 222 5.33 3.01 5.11
C LEU A 222 4.62 2.43 3.88
N GLN A 223 3.38 2.86 3.60
CA GLN A 223 2.64 2.45 2.40
C GLN A 223 3.33 2.94 1.13
N THR A 224 3.75 4.22 1.11
CA THR A 224 4.48 4.80 -0.02
C THR A 224 5.80 4.07 -0.24
N LEU A 225 6.56 3.81 0.82
CA LEU A 225 7.82 3.06 0.74
C LEU A 225 7.61 1.65 0.18
N LEU A 226 6.61 0.91 0.68
CA LEU A 226 6.30 -0.43 0.17
C LEU A 226 5.83 -0.40 -1.28
N HIS A 227 5.01 0.59 -1.66
CA HIS A 227 4.62 0.79 -3.05
C HIS A 227 5.85 0.98 -3.95
N SER A 228 6.81 1.82 -3.54
CA SER A 228 8.06 2.01 -4.28
C SER A 228 8.87 0.71 -4.39
N ILE A 229 8.96 -0.08 -3.31
CA ILE A 229 9.61 -1.41 -3.33
C ILE A 229 8.90 -2.35 -4.32
N PHE A 230 7.57 -2.41 -4.34
CA PHE A 230 6.86 -3.29 -5.27
C PHE A 230 7.05 -2.88 -6.74
N VAL A 231 7.10 -1.56 -6.99
CA VAL A 231 7.40 -1.04 -8.33
C VAL A 231 8.80 -1.45 -8.78
N THR A 232 9.82 -1.31 -7.93
CA THR A 232 11.18 -1.73 -8.27
C THR A 232 11.31 -3.25 -8.41
N LEU A 233 10.65 -4.03 -7.54
CA LEU A 233 10.61 -5.49 -7.63
C LEU A 233 10.04 -5.99 -8.97
N ARG A 234 9.03 -5.32 -9.52
CA ARG A 234 8.48 -5.66 -10.85
C ARG A 234 9.54 -5.53 -11.94
N ASP A 235 10.36 -4.48 -11.90
CA ASP A 235 11.40 -4.26 -12.89
C ASP A 235 12.55 -5.28 -12.72
N LEU A 236 12.88 -5.62 -11.47
CA LEU A 236 13.89 -6.63 -11.13
C LEU A 236 13.47 -8.05 -11.46
N PHE A 237 12.17 -8.33 -11.45
CA PHE A 237 11.64 -9.66 -11.72
C PHE A 237 12.18 -10.23 -13.03
N TRP A 238 12.22 -9.41 -14.08
CA TRP A 238 12.73 -9.85 -15.39
C TRP A 238 14.23 -10.11 -15.39
N ALA A 239 15.01 -9.29 -14.70
CA ALA A 239 16.45 -9.50 -14.57
C ALA A 239 16.77 -10.77 -13.75
N MET A 240 16.03 -10.98 -12.64
CA MET A 240 16.12 -12.19 -11.82
C MET A 240 15.67 -13.44 -12.59
N LEU A 241 14.63 -13.33 -13.42
CA LEU A 241 14.17 -14.42 -14.28
C LEU A 241 15.25 -14.81 -15.30
N LEU A 242 15.89 -13.83 -15.95
CA LEU A 242 17.00 -14.07 -16.86
C LEU A 242 18.17 -14.77 -16.15
N LEU A 243 18.53 -14.32 -14.95
CA LEU A 243 19.55 -14.96 -14.13
C LEU A 243 19.16 -16.40 -13.77
N ALA A 244 17.91 -16.63 -13.37
CA ALA A 244 17.41 -17.96 -13.02
C ALA A 244 17.45 -18.93 -14.21
N LEU A 245 17.08 -18.48 -15.41
CA LEU A 245 17.18 -19.27 -16.65
C LEU A 245 18.63 -19.61 -16.98
N LEU A 246 19.54 -18.66 -16.80
CA LEU A 246 20.97 -18.89 -17.00
C LEU A 246 21.50 -19.93 -16.01
N VAL A 247 21.23 -19.75 -14.71
CA VAL A 247 21.61 -20.73 -13.67
C VAL A 247 21.04 -22.10 -13.99
N TYR A 248 19.77 -22.18 -14.43
CA TYR A 248 19.15 -23.44 -14.81
C TYR A 248 19.87 -24.13 -15.97
N MET A 249 20.21 -23.40 -17.05
CA MET A 249 20.95 -23.98 -18.17
C MET A 249 22.31 -24.56 -17.74
N PHE A 250 23.11 -23.78 -17.01
CA PHE A 250 24.42 -24.26 -16.53
C PHE A 250 24.26 -25.41 -15.53
N ALA A 251 23.27 -25.35 -14.64
CA ALA A 251 23.00 -26.42 -13.68
C ALA A 251 22.73 -27.74 -14.40
N THR A 252 21.84 -27.74 -15.40
CA THR A 252 21.54 -28.96 -16.18
C THR A 252 22.79 -29.52 -16.87
N ALA A 253 23.65 -28.66 -17.43
CA ALA A 253 24.88 -29.09 -18.07
C ALA A 253 25.86 -29.76 -17.08
N PHE A 254 26.08 -29.16 -15.90
CA PHE A 254 26.96 -29.75 -14.89
C PHE A 254 26.36 -31.02 -14.26
N THR A 255 25.07 -31.03 -13.95
CA THR A 255 24.39 -32.23 -13.44
C THR A 255 24.53 -33.39 -14.40
N GLU A 256 24.34 -33.15 -15.70
CA GLU A 256 24.49 -34.19 -16.73
C GLU A 256 25.95 -34.64 -16.86
N ALA A 257 26.90 -33.71 -16.84
CA ALA A 257 28.33 -34.02 -16.92
C ALA A 257 28.79 -34.92 -15.76
N VAL A 258 28.41 -34.54 -14.54
CA VAL A 258 28.77 -35.29 -13.33
C VAL A 258 28.10 -36.65 -13.30
N ASN A 259 26.79 -36.73 -13.60
CA ASN A 259 26.10 -38.01 -13.62
C ASN A 259 26.68 -38.95 -14.67
N ARG A 260 26.99 -38.46 -15.88
CA ARG A 260 27.66 -39.27 -16.90
C ARG A 260 29.04 -39.74 -16.44
N ALA A 261 29.85 -38.88 -15.84
CA ALA A 261 31.17 -39.23 -15.36
C ALA A 261 31.10 -40.34 -14.28
N LEU A 262 30.19 -40.19 -13.31
CA LEU A 262 30.02 -41.14 -12.22
C LEU A 262 29.41 -42.49 -12.65
N VAL A 263 28.53 -42.50 -13.65
CA VAL A 263 27.88 -43.73 -14.14
C VAL A 263 28.74 -44.49 -15.15
N ILE A 264 29.40 -43.80 -16.07
CA ILE A 264 30.16 -44.43 -17.17
C ILE A 264 31.51 -44.96 -16.66
N SER A 265 32.14 -44.25 -15.73
CA SER A 265 33.49 -44.56 -15.25
C SER A 265 33.56 -44.56 -13.72
N PRO A 266 32.88 -45.50 -13.04
CA PRO A 266 32.80 -45.52 -11.57
C PRO A 266 34.17 -45.68 -10.91
N ASP A 267 35.10 -46.42 -11.54
CA ASP A 267 36.45 -46.67 -11.01
C ASP A 267 37.47 -45.58 -11.38
N ALA A 268 37.08 -44.55 -12.16
CA ALA A 268 37.99 -43.49 -12.58
C ALA A 268 38.24 -42.43 -11.50
N PHE A 269 37.44 -42.41 -10.43
CA PHE A 269 37.49 -41.41 -9.37
C PHE A 269 37.74 -42.04 -8.02
N LEU A 270 38.52 -41.36 -7.17
CA LEU A 270 38.62 -41.76 -5.77
C LEU A 270 37.26 -41.54 -5.06
N PRO A 271 36.92 -42.32 -4.02
CA PRO A 271 35.65 -42.19 -3.31
C PRO A 271 35.36 -40.76 -2.81
N GLU A 272 36.39 -40.05 -2.35
CA GLU A 272 36.28 -38.66 -1.90
C GLU A 272 35.96 -37.68 -3.05
N GLU A 273 36.53 -37.91 -4.23
CA GLU A 273 36.30 -37.07 -5.42
C GLU A 273 34.89 -37.27 -5.98
N ALA A 274 34.44 -38.53 -6.04
CA ALA A 274 33.07 -38.87 -6.42
C ALA A 274 32.05 -38.28 -5.44
N ALA A 275 32.33 -38.32 -4.13
CA ALA A 275 31.48 -37.71 -3.11
C ALA A 275 31.42 -36.17 -3.23
N ALA A 276 32.55 -35.51 -3.53
CA ALA A 276 32.59 -34.06 -3.76
C ALA A 276 31.76 -33.65 -4.99
N LEU A 277 31.91 -34.37 -6.10
CA LEU A 277 31.12 -34.18 -7.32
C LEU A 277 29.62 -34.38 -7.06
N ALA A 278 29.24 -35.45 -6.36
CA ALA A 278 27.85 -35.74 -6.02
C ALA A 278 27.24 -34.70 -5.08
N ARG A 279 28.01 -34.19 -4.11
CA ARG A 279 27.56 -33.16 -3.16
C ARG A 279 27.29 -31.82 -3.84
N LEU A 280 28.10 -31.46 -4.84
CA LEU A 280 28.02 -30.16 -5.51
C LEU A 280 27.09 -30.17 -6.72
N PHE A 281 27.05 -31.27 -7.48
CA PHE A 281 26.39 -31.36 -8.78
C PHE A 281 25.61 -32.67 -9.00
N GLY A 282 25.42 -33.49 -7.97
CA GLY A 282 24.80 -34.82 -8.12
C GLY A 282 23.36 -34.77 -8.63
N ASP A 283 22.61 -33.74 -8.23
CA ASP A 283 21.29 -33.45 -8.77
C ASP A 283 21.16 -31.99 -9.22
N LEU A 284 20.05 -31.70 -9.89
CA LEU A 284 19.75 -30.39 -10.45
C LEU A 284 19.60 -29.32 -9.35
N GLN A 285 18.99 -29.65 -8.21
CA GLN A 285 18.76 -28.70 -7.13
C GLN A 285 20.08 -28.33 -6.44
N LEU A 286 20.94 -29.31 -6.20
CA LEU A 286 22.30 -29.13 -5.70
C LEU A 286 23.13 -28.28 -6.67
N SER A 287 23.05 -28.56 -7.97
CA SER A 287 23.75 -27.78 -8.99
C SER A 287 23.30 -26.32 -9.04
N ILE A 288 21.98 -26.08 -9.00
CA ILE A 288 21.41 -24.72 -8.90
C ILE A 288 21.91 -24.03 -7.63
N HIS A 289 21.88 -24.73 -6.49
CA HIS A 289 22.32 -24.18 -5.20
C HIS A 289 23.82 -23.85 -5.19
N THR A 290 24.66 -24.74 -5.71
CA THR A 290 26.11 -24.55 -5.85
C THR A 290 26.41 -23.33 -6.73
N LEU A 291 25.79 -23.25 -7.91
CA LEU A 291 25.98 -22.12 -8.83
C LEU A 291 25.52 -20.78 -8.21
N PHE A 292 24.41 -20.78 -7.46
CA PHE A 292 23.95 -19.62 -6.71
C PHE A 292 24.95 -19.23 -5.60
N MET A 293 25.40 -20.20 -4.79
CA MET A 293 26.38 -19.95 -3.73
C MET A 293 27.70 -19.42 -4.27
N SER A 294 28.14 -19.87 -5.45
CA SER A 294 29.39 -19.40 -6.07
C SER A 294 29.35 -17.92 -6.49
N ILE A 295 28.19 -17.39 -6.89
CA ILE A 295 28.04 -15.96 -7.22
C ILE A 295 27.63 -15.11 -6.01
N ALA A 296 26.96 -15.70 -5.02
CA ALA A 296 26.51 -15.02 -3.80
C ALA A 296 27.59 -14.97 -2.70
N GLY A 297 28.75 -15.58 -2.91
CA GLY A 297 29.85 -15.63 -1.94
C GLY A 297 29.66 -16.64 -0.80
N GLY A 298 28.73 -17.59 -0.95
CA GLY A 298 28.48 -18.65 0.04
C GLY A 298 29.42 -19.85 -0.09
N LEU A 299 29.95 -20.10 -1.29
CA LEU A 299 30.90 -21.17 -1.58
C LEU A 299 32.03 -20.62 -2.46
N SER A 300 33.28 -20.97 -2.13
CA SER A 300 34.42 -20.60 -2.96
C SER A 300 34.31 -21.27 -4.31
N TRP A 301 34.28 -20.51 -5.40
CA TRP A 301 34.23 -21.05 -6.76
C TRP A 301 35.39 -22.02 -7.06
N VAL A 302 36.50 -21.90 -6.34
CA VAL A 302 37.65 -22.82 -6.38
C VAL A 302 37.26 -24.25 -5.99
N GLU A 303 36.38 -24.42 -5.00
CA GLU A 303 35.92 -25.74 -4.55
C GLU A 303 35.13 -26.46 -5.67
N ALA A 304 34.25 -25.72 -6.35
CA ALA A 304 33.50 -26.22 -7.49
C ALA A 304 34.42 -26.56 -8.69
N THR A 305 35.37 -25.69 -9.03
CA THR A 305 36.31 -25.96 -10.12
C THR A 305 37.26 -27.12 -9.81
N ASN A 306 37.68 -27.27 -8.55
CA ASN A 306 38.53 -28.39 -8.12
C ASN A 306 37.83 -29.75 -8.22
N ALA A 307 36.50 -29.78 -8.05
CA ALA A 307 35.72 -30.99 -8.31
C ALA A 307 35.61 -31.23 -9.83
N LEU A 308 35.26 -30.19 -10.62
CA LEU A 308 35.06 -30.31 -12.07
C LEU A 308 36.33 -30.64 -12.86
N GLN A 309 37.51 -30.19 -12.42
CA GLN A 309 38.78 -30.48 -13.09
C GLN A 309 39.08 -31.99 -13.15
N ARG A 310 38.53 -32.78 -12.21
CA ARG A 310 38.70 -34.23 -12.17
C ARG A 310 38.04 -34.90 -13.37
N ILE A 311 36.97 -34.30 -13.90
CA ILE A 311 36.30 -34.77 -15.11
C ILE A 311 37.06 -34.26 -16.34
N SER A 312 37.20 -32.94 -16.49
CA SER A 312 37.93 -32.31 -17.59
C SER A 312 38.07 -30.80 -17.38
N TRP A 313 39.17 -30.22 -17.85
CA TRP A 313 39.39 -28.77 -17.90
C TRP A 313 38.32 -28.00 -18.70
N CYS A 314 37.64 -28.65 -19.65
CA CYS A 314 36.54 -28.03 -20.40
C CYS A 314 35.42 -27.55 -19.45
N TRP A 315 35.07 -28.35 -18.44
CA TRP A 315 34.05 -27.99 -17.44
C TRP A 315 34.50 -26.87 -16.52
N VAL A 316 35.80 -26.78 -16.23
CA VAL A 316 36.39 -25.67 -15.46
C VAL A 316 36.22 -24.36 -16.23
N TYR A 317 36.59 -24.33 -17.52
CA TYR A 317 36.40 -23.13 -18.35
C TYR A 317 34.94 -22.74 -18.49
N LEU A 318 34.04 -23.72 -18.66
CA LEU A 318 32.60 -23.47 -18.69
C LEU A 318 32.10 -22.86 -17.38
N PHE A 319 32.54 -23.38 -16.23
CA PHE A 319 32.17 -22.85 -14.91
C PHE A 319 32.72 -21.42 -14.69
N CYS A 320 33.98 -21.18 -15.05
CA CYS A 320 34.57 -19.85 -14.99
C CYS A 320 33.83 -18.86 -15.89
N SER A 321 33.38 -19.29 -17.09
CA SER A 321 32.57 -18.45 -17.98
C SER A 321 31.21 -18.10 -17.37
N TYR A 322 30.57 -19.03 -16.66
CA TYR A 322 29.34 -18.78 -15.90
C TYR A 322 29.57 -17.73 -14.80
N VAL A 323 30.63 -17.89 -14.00
CA VAL A 323 30.95 -16.96 -12.91
C VAL A 323 31.26 -15.57 -13.47
N ALA A 324 32.11 -15.49 -14.50
CA ALA A 324 32.48 -14.23 -15.15
C ALA A 324 31.25 -13.54 -15.75
N PHE A 325 30.42 -14.26 -16.50
CA PHE A 325 29.21 -13.68 -17.09
C PHE A 325 28.21 -13.23 -16.03
N SER A 326 27.99 -14.02 -14.98
CA SER A 326 27.03 -13.69 -13.92
C SER A 326 27.48 -12.47 -13.11
N LEU A 327 28.78 -12.36 -12.79
CA LEU A 327 29.32 -11.25 -12.01
C LEU A 327 29.51 -9.98 -12.84
N PHE A 328 30.09 -10.07 -14.04
CA PHE A 328 30.43 -8.90 -14.85
C PHE A 328 29.27 -8.41 -15.73
N ALA A 329 28.38 -9.30 -16.18
CA ALA A 329 27.24 -8.89 -17.00
C ALA A 329 25.98 -8.80 -16.14
N VAL A 330 25.52 -9.90 -15.54
CA VAL A 330 24.18 -9.96 -14.96
C VAL A 330 24.04 -9.10 -13.71
N LEU A 331 25.00 -9.15 -12.78
CA LEU A 331 24.96 -8.33 -11.56
C LEU A 331 25.07 -6.83 -11.88
N ASN A 332 25.87 -6.48 -12.88
CA ASN A 332 25.99 -5.11 -13.36
C ASN A 332 24.71 -4.63 -14.07
N VAL A 333 24.06 -5.48 -14.87
CA VAL A 333 22.75 -5.18 -15.47
C VAL A 333 21.69 -5.00 -14.37
N MET A 334 21.64 -5.87 -13.36
CA MET A 334 20.72 -5.68 -12.22
C MET A 334 20.96 -4.35 -11.51
N THR A 335 22.22 -4.03 -11.20
CA THR A 335 22.59 -2.75 -10.59
C THR A 335 22.14 -1.58 -11.48
N GLY A 336 22.33 -1.67 -12.79
CA GLY A 336 21.84 -0.69 -13.76
C GLY A 336 20.31 -0.54 -13.76
N VAL A 337 19.56 -1.63 -13.66
CA VAL A 337 18.09 -1.61 -13.55
C VAL A 337 17.65 -0.91 -12.26
N PHE A 338 18.28 -1.23 -11.11
CA PHE A 338 18.02 -0.54 -9.85
C PHE A 338 18.27 0.96 -9.94
N CYS A 339 19.42 1.37 -10.49
CA CYS A 339 19.74 2.78 -10.71
C CYS A 339 18.71 3.45 -11.62
N ASN A 340 18.34 2.81 -12.73
CA ASN A 340 17.36 3.34 -13.67
C ASN A 340 15.97 3.50 -13.03
N SER A 341 15.51 2.52 -12.24
CA SER A 341 14.22 2.64 -11.53
C SER A 341 14.26 3.74 -10.46
N ALA A 342 15.39 3.94 -9.78
CA ALA A 342 15.57 5.04 -8.83
C ALA A 342 15.54 6.42 -9.53
N ILE A 343 16.24 6.56 -10.66
CA ILE A 343 16.25 7.79 -11.48
C ILE A 343 14.83 8.10 -11.98
N LYS A 344 14.14 7.12 -12.58
CA LYS A 344 12.75 7.28 -13.03
C LYS A 344 11.79 7.63 -11.91
N GLY A 345 12.02 7.10 -10.71
CA GLY A 345 11.27 7.47 -9.51
C GLY A 345 11.42 8.95 -9.17
N ALA A 346 12.66 9.46 -9.18
CA ALA A 346 12.95 10.86 -8.91
C ALA A 346 12.39 11.80 -10.01
N GLU A 347 12.49 11.43 -11.28
CA GLU A 347 11.92 12.18 -12.40
C GLU A 347 10.40 12.30 -12.26
N LYS A 348 9.72 11.19 -11.93
CA LYS A 348 8.27 11.19 -11.75
C LYS A 348 7.83 12.08 -10.58
N ASP A 349 8.58 12.08 -9.48
CA ASP A 349 8.31 12.96 -8.34
C ASP A 349 8.46 14.44 -8.73
N GLN A 350 9.46 14.78 -9.54
CA GLN A 350 9.63 16.14 -10.09
C GLN A 350 8.49 16.52 -11.05
N GLU A 351 8.10 15.63 -11.97
CA GLU A 351 6.98 15.87 -12.88
C GLU A 351 5.66 16.08 -12.12
N MET A 352 5.39 15.27 -11.10
CA MET A 352 4.21 15.44 -10.24
C MET A 352 4.24 16.78 -9.50
N ALA A 353 5.40 17.22 -9.00
CA ALA A 353 5.54 18.51 -8.35
C ALA A 353 5.32 19.68 -9.34
N VAL A 354 5.86 19.59 -10.55
CA VAL A 354 5.65 20.59 -11.61
C VAL A 354 4.18 20.63 -12.03
N GLN A 355 3.53 19.48 -12.17
CA GLN A 355 2.10 19.41 -12.49
C GLN A 355 1.24 20.02 -11.39
N ALA A 356 1.54 19.77 -10.10
CA ALA A 356 0.83 20.40 -9.00
C ALA A 356 0.91 21.94 -9.06
N LEU A 357 2.10 22.48 -9.33
CA LEU A 357 2.28 23.92 -9.53
C LEU A 357 1.53 24.46 -10.75
N MET A 358 1.43 23.68 -11.84
CA MET A 358 0.67 24.08 -13.02
C MET A 358 -0.84 24.08 -12.76
N VAL A 359 -1.36 23.12 -11.98
CA VAL A 359 -2.77 23.08 -11.57
C VAL A 359 -3.09 24.31 -10.72
N ASP A 360 -2.26 24.65 -9.73
CA ASP A 360 -2.43 25.85 -8.91
C ASP A 360 -2.45 27.13 -9.76
N LYS A 361 -1.54 27.24 -10.74
CA LYS A 361 -1.54 28.36 -11.69
C LYS A 361 -2.79 28.41 -12.56
N HIS A 362 -3.32 27.25 -12.97
CA HIS A 362 -4.50 27.18 -13.82
C HIS A 362 -5.77 27.53 -13.04
N GLU A 363 -5.89 27.07 -11.80
CA GLU A 363 -6.97 27.48 -10.89
C GLU A 363 -6.92 28.98 -10.62
N LEU A 364 -5.72 29.51 -10.33
CA LEU A 364 -5.54 30.96 -10.16
C LEU A 364 -5.94 31.74 -11.41
N LYS A 365 -5.51 31.29 -12.60
CA LYS A 365 -5.92 31.89 -13.88
C LYS A 365 -7.44 31.87 -14.05
N ASN A 366 -8.11 30.76 -13.70
CA ASN A 366 -9.56 30.65 -13.83
C ASN A 366 -10.30 31.57 -12.86
N VAL A 367 -9.83 31.69 -11.62
CA VAL A 367 -10.37 32.64 -10.64
C VAL A 367 -10.19 34.07 -11.14
N LEU A 368 -8.98 34.44 -11.57
CA LEU A 368 -8.71 35.76 -12.13
C LEU A 368 -9.53 36.04 -13.39
N THR A 369 -9.67 35.08 -14.31
CA THR A 369 -10.45 35.25 -15.55
C THR A 369 -11.93 35.49 -15.25
N LYS A 370 -12.50 34.79 -14.25
CA LYS A 370 -13.88 35.04 -13.80
C LYS A 370 -14.02 36.43 -13.20
N LEU A 371 -13.07 36.83 -12.34
CA LEU A 371 -13.03 38.16 -11.76
C LEU A 371 -12.95 39.25 -12.83
N PHE A 372 -12.07 39.11 -13.82
CA PHE A 372 -11.94 40.06 -14.93
C PHE A 372 -13.21 40.15 -15.78
N ARG A 373 -13.92 39.02 -16.00
CA ARG A 373 -15.24 39.04 -16.65
C ARG A 373 -16.32 39.73 -15.83
N GLU A 374 -16.30 39.58 -14.50
CA GLU A 374 -17.21 40.29 -13.61
C GLU A 374 -16.92 41.80 -13.55
N MET A 375 -15.66 42.20 -13.81
CA MET A 375 -15.24 43.60 -13.88
C MET A 375 -15.56 44.28 -15.22
N ASP A 376 -15.67 43.52 -16.30
CA ASP A 376 -16.01 44.00 -17.64
C ASP A 376 -17.52 44.29 -17.74
N VAL A 377 -17.93 45.47 -17.25
CA VAL A 377 -19.34 45.89 -17.17
C VAL A 377 -19.94 46.15 -18.56
N ASN A 378 -19.10 46.50 -19.53
CA ASN A 378 -19.47 46.82 -20.90
C ASN A 378 -19.36 45.61 -21.87
N ASP A 379 -18.87 44.45 -21.40
CA ASP A 379 -18.68 43.19 -22.13
C ASP A 379 -17.87 43.39 -23.42
N ASP A 380 -16.90 44.30 -23.39
CA ASP A 380 -16.06 44.63 -24.56
C ASP A 380 -14.81 43.72 -24.67
N GLY A 381 -14.64 42.80 -23.71
CA GLY A 381 -13.53 41.88 -23.61
C GLY A 381 -12.28 42.48 -22.97
N SER A 382 -12.36 43.72 -22.48
CA SER A 382 -11.26 44.46 -21.85
C SER A 382 -11.73 45.14 -20.56
N VAL A 383 -10.81 45.34 -19.60
CA VAL A 383 -11.13 46.03 -18.34
C VAL A 383 -10.39 47.34 -18.30
N CYS A 384 -11.10 48.46 -18.29
CA CYS A 384 -10.47 49.77 -18.23
C CYS A 384 -10.05 50.12 -16.79
N TYR A 385 -9.10 51.06 -16.65
CA TYR A 385 -8.58 51.45 -15.33
C TYR A 385 -9.69 51.95 -14.36
N LYS A 386 -10.79 52.50 -14.88
CA LYS A 386 -11.91 52.95 -14.04
C LYS A 386 -12.69 51.77 -13.46
N GLU A 387 -13.03 50.77 -14.27
CA GLU A 387 -13.68 49.52 -13.84
C GLU A 387 -12.80 48.76 -12.85
N PHE A 388 -11.51 48.64 -13.16
CA PHE A 388 -10.54 48.00 -12.27
C PHE A 388 -10.45 48.69 -10.90
N LYS A 389 -10.40 50.03 -10.88
CA LYS A 389 -10.34 50.81 -9.64
C LYS A 389 -11.63 50.69 -8.82
N GLN A 390 -12.77 50.61 -9.48
CA GLN A 390 -14.08 50.50 -8.82
C GLN A 390 -14.28 49.11 -8.21
N CYS A 391 -13.82 48.05 -8.88
CA CYS A 391 -13.90 46.70 -8.36
C CYS A 391 -12.87 46.40 -7.25
N MET A 392 -11.72 47.07 -7.26
CA MET A 392 -10.74 47.02 -6.14
C MET A 392 -11.27 47.61 -4.82
N GLN A 393 -12.44 48.24 -4.83
CA GLN A 393 -13.13 48.68 -3.60
C GLN A 393 -14.03 47.59 -3.01
N ASP A 394 -14.32 46.51 -3.74
CA ASP A 394 -15.06 45.37 -3.22
C ASP A 394 -14.16 44.56 -2.27
N GLU A 395 -14.66 44.34 -1.06
CA GLU A 395 -13.98 43.63 0.02
C GLU A 395 -13.56 42.21 -0.40
N LYS A 396 -14.35 41.53 -1.25
CA LYS A 396 -14.03 40.19 -1.75
C LYS A 396 -12.81 40.19 -2.66
N VAL A 397 -12.71 41.19 -3.52
CA VAL A 397 -11.61 41.35 -4.49
C VAL A 397 -10.34 41.74 -3.76
N LYS A 398 -10.45 42.66 -2.80
CA LYS A 398 -9.34 43.07 -1.95
C LYS A 398 -8.75 41.89 -1.16
N ASN A 399 -9.59 41.06 -0.54
CA ASN A 399 -9.15 39.88 0.20
C ASN A 399 -8.47 38.84 -0.70
N LEU A 400 -8.92 38.69 -1.96
CA LEU A 400 -8.32 37.78 -2.93
C LEU A 400 -6.93 38.27 -3.40
N PHE A 401 -6.77 39.57 -3.65
CA PHE A 401 -5.47 40.15 -4.01
C PHE A 401 -4.49 40.15 -2.83
N GLU A 402 -4.96 40.40 -1.61
CA GLU A 402 -4.15 40.24 -0.39
C GLU A 402 -3.72 38.78 -0.17
N ALA A 403 -4.58 37.80 -0.47
CA ALA A 403 -4.22 36.37 -0.44
C ALA A 403 -3.17 35.98 -1.50
N LEU A 404 -3.00 36.80 -2.54
CA LEU A 404 -1.97 36.65 -3.59
C LEU A 404 -0.72 37.50 -3.31
N ASP A 405 -0.58 38.06 -2.10
CA ASP A 405 0.51 38.94 -1.67
C ASP A 405 0.60 40.25 -2.51
N LEU A 406 -0.50 40.63 -3.16
CA LEU A 406 -0.63 41.85 -3.94
C LEU A 406 -1.34 42.90 -3.08
N GLY A 407 -0.55 43.78 -2.45
CA GLY A 407 -1.08 44.81 -1.58
C GLY A 407 -2.01 45.81 -2.30
N PRO A 408 -3.08 46.31 -1.65
CA PRO A 408 -4.05 47.24 -2.23
C PRO A 408 -3.45 48.62 -2.58
N GLY A 409 -2.25 48.94 -2.08
CA GLY A 409 -1.58 50.23 -2.27
C GLY A 409 -1.11 50.51 -3.70
N ASP A 410 -1.00 49.47 -4.55
CA ASP A 410 -0.38 49.56 -5.87
C ASP A 410 -1.29 49.11 -7.01
N ALA A 411 -2.62 49.24 -6.86
CA ALA A 411 -3.59 48.90 -7.91
C ALA A 411 -3.25 49.52 -9.29
N LYS A 412 -2.67 50.73 -9.30
CA LYS A 412 -2.21 51.40 -10.54
C LYS A 412 -0.94 50.79 -11.13
N GLN A 413 -0.01 50.33 -10.30
CA GLN A 413 1.19 49.63 -10.78
C GLN A 413 0.84 48.23 -11.25
N LEU A 414 -0.01 47.54 -10.49
CA LEU A 414 -0.52 46.22 -10.82
C LEU A 414 -1.29 46.21 -12.16
N PHE A 415 -2.18 47.19 -12.37
CA PHE A 415 -2.86 47.36 -13.66
C PHE A 415 -1.87 47.56 -14.81
N LYS A 416 -0.82 48.37 -14.60
CA LYS A 416 0.24 48.59 -15.60
C LYS A 416 1.11 47.35 -15.87
N VAL A 417 1.25 46.45 -14.90
CA VAL A 417 2.00 45.19 -15.08
C VAL A 417 1.16 44.15 -15.81
N LEU A 418 -0.16 44.17 -15.62
CA LEU A 418 -1.11 43.24 -16.23
C LEU A 418 -1.58 43.66 -17.63
N ASP A 419 -1.38 44.92 -18.01
CA ASP A 419 -1.73 45.44 -19.33
C ASP A 419 -0.85 44.84 -20.43
N VAL A 420 -1.45 44.04 -21.31
CA VAL A 420 -0.79 43.31 -22.40
C VAL A 420 -0.58 44.21 -23.63
N ASN A 421 -1.35 45.30 -23.74
CA ASN A 421 -1.29 46.25 -24.86
C ASN A 421 -0.60 47.54 -24.41
N LYS A 422 0.73 47.54 -24.43
CA LYS A 422 1.47 48.80 -24.31
C LYS A 422 1.30 49.69 -25.53
#